data_AF-A0A2V6JVJ0-F1
#
_entry.id   AF-A0A2V6JVJ0-F1
#
_cell.length_a   1.000
_cell.length_b   1.000
_cell.length_c   1.000
_cell.angle_alpha   90.00
_cell.angle_beta   90.00
_cell.angle_gamma   90.00
#
_symmetry.space_group_name_H-M   'P 1'
#
loop_
_entity.id
_entity.type
_entity.pdbx_description
1 polymer ?
#
loop_
_entity_poly.entity_id
_entity_poly.type
_entity_poly.pdbx_seq_one_letter_code
_entity_poly.pdbx_strand_id
1 'polypeptide(L)' 'HIFASGDHHNDISMLDGKVAAMPSCPANAIDEVQDAVRNAGGYVAQKACGAGVHEALLHFASSESFRG' A
#
# COMPACT_ATOMS: atom_id res chain seq x y z
N HIS A 1 7.86 9.22 -7.68
CA HIS A 1 7.18 7.95 -7.35
C HIS A 1 5.80 8.25 -6.77
N ILE A 2 4.80 7.40 -7.04
CA ILE A 2 3.41 7.58 -6.56
C ILE A 2 3.16 6.59 -5.42
N PHE A 3 2.71 7.11 -4.28
CA PHE A 3 2.15 6.35 -3.16
C PHE A 3 0.63 6.27 -3.31
N ALA A 4 0.07 5.10 -3.07
CA ALA A 4 -1.37 4.89 -3.10
C ALA A 4 -1.79 3.91 -2.00
N SER A 5 -2.89 4.21 -1.31
CA SER A 5 -3.48 3.32 -0.32
C SER A 5 -5.00 3.23 -0.51
N GLY A 6 -5.54 2.01 -0.43
CA GLY A 6 -6.97 1.75 -0.57
C GLY A 6 -7.39 0.51 0.20
N ASP A 7 -8.69 0.23 0.27
CA ASP A 7 -9.25 -0.82 1.13
C ASP A 7 -10.39 -1.63 0.50
N HIS A 8 -10.94 -1.21 -0.65
CA HIS A 8 -12.03 -1.88 -1.34
C HIS A 8 -11.74 -2.11 -2.84
N HIS A 9 -12.65 -2.81 -3.53
CA HIS A 9 -12.50 -3.23 -4.93
C HIS A 9 -12.17 -2.10 -5.90
N ASN A 10 -12.72 -0.89 -5.68
CA ASN A 10 -12.47 0.26 -6.54
C ASN A 10 -11.02 0.76 -6.50
N ASP A 11 -10.24 0.33 -5.51
CA ASP A 11 -8.84 0.73 -5.36
C ASP A 11 -7.87 -0.23 -6.07
N ILE A 12 -8.31 -1.45 -6.42
CA ILE A 12 -7.43 -2.50 -6.97
C ILE A 12 -6.68 -2.02 -8.23
N SER A 13 -7.36 -1.31 -9.14
CA SER A 13 -6.73 -0.82 -10.37
C SER A 13 -5.60 0.18 -10.14
N MET A 14 -5.56 0.82 -8.97
CA MET A 14 -4.48 1.71 -8.56
C MET A 14 -3.35 0.95 -7.86
N LEU A 15 -3.67 -0.17 -7.21
CA LEU A 15 -2.78 -0.91 -6.30
C LEU A 15 -2.10 -2.14 -6.94
N ASP A 16 -2.50 -2.54 -8.14
CA ASP A 16 -1.98 -3.70 -8.87
C ASP A 16 -0.53 -3.57 -9.40
N GLY A 17 0.18 -2.51 -9.01
CA GLY A 17 1.56 -2.24 -9.39
C GLY A 17 1.77 -1.64 -10.78
N LYS A 18 0.70 -1.43 -11.57
CA LYS A 18 0.82 -0.79 -12.90
C LYS A 18 0.87 0.74 -12.82
N VAL A 19 0.29 1.33 -11.76
CA VAL A 19 0.16 2.78 -11.59
C VAL A 19 0.98 3.29 -10.41
N ALA A 20 0.74 2.74 -9.21
CA ALA A 20 1.47 3.13 -8.02
C ALA A 20 2.78 2.32 -7.87
N ALA A 21 3.88 3.03 -7.65
CA ALA A 21 5.18 2.40 -7.37
C ALA A 21 5.33 1.99 -5.89
N MET A 22 4.50 2.58 -5.02
CA MET A 22 4.44 2.27 -3.59
C MET A 22 2.98 2.01 -3.18
N PRO A 23 2.37 0.91 -3.66
CA PRO A 23 1.01 0.56 -3.26
C PRO A 23 0.97 0.06 -1.82
N SER A 24 -0.09 0.37 -1.09
CA SER A 24 -0.34 -0.11 0.26
C SER A 24 -1.82 -0.31 0.57
N CYS A 25 -2.13 -0.93 1.69
CA CYS A 25 -3.47 -0.95 2.25
C CYS A 25 -3.45 -1.09 3.79
N PRO A 26 -4.49 -0.65 4.51
CA PRO A 26 -4.63 -0.90 5.93
C PRO A 26 -5.00 -2.38 6.22
N ALA A 27 -4.83 -2.82 7.46
CA ALA A 27 -5.09 -4.20 7.88
C ALA A 27 -6.55 -4.65 7.73
N ASN A 28 -7.49 -3.71 7.67
CA ASN A 28 -8.92 -3.98 7.50
C ASN A 28 -9.39 -3.88 6.04
N ALA A 29 -8.47 -3.78 5.08
CA ALA A 29 -8.79 -3.90 3.66
C ALA A 29 -9.28 -5.31 3.34
N ILE A 30 -10.14 -5.43 2.33
CA ILE A 30 -10.59 -6.74 1.85
C ILE A 30 -9.43 -7.59 1.33
N ASP A 31 -9.57 -8.90 1.38
CA ASP A 31 -8.50 -9.85 1.07
C ASP A 31 -7.93 -9.62 -0.34
N GLU A 32 -8.80 -9.34 -1.33
CA GLU A 32 -8.38 -9.08 -2.71
C GLU A 32 -7.48 -7.85 -2.86
N VAL A 33 -7.70 -6.82 -2.04
CA VAL A 33 -6.84 -5.63 -2.01
C VAL A 33 -5.50 -5.96 -1.38
N GLN A 34 -5.50 -6.69 -0.26
CA GLN A 34 -4.25 -7.11 0.39
C GLN A 34 -3.41 -7.98 -0.55
N ASP A 35 -4.04 -8.89 -1.28
CA ASP A 35 -3.37 -9.75 -2.25
C ASP A 35 -2.84 -8.95 -3.45
N ALA A 36 -3.61 -8.00 -3.98
CA ALA A 36 -3.13 -7.11 -5.04
C ALA A 36 -1.89 -6.32 -4.60
N VAL A 37 -1.92 -5.73 -3.40
CA VAL A 37 -0.79 -4.98 -2.81
C VAL A 37 0.42 -5.89 -2.63
N ARG A 38 0.27 -7.09 -2.07
CA ARG A 38 1.37 -8.05 -1.89
C ARG A 38 1.97 -8.48 -3.22
N ASN A 39 1.12 -8.82 -4.20
CA ASN A 39 1.57 -9.24 -5.53
C ASN A 39 2.30 -8.13 -6.29
N ALA A 40 1.95 -6.87 -6.03
CA ALA A 40 2.63 -5.69 -6.56
C ALA A 40 3.94 -5.33 -5.83
N GLY A 41 4.34 -6.09 -4.80
CA GLY A 41 5.50 -5.77 -3.96
C GLY A 41 5.28 -4.55 -3.03
N GLY A 42 4.01 -4.22 -2.77
CA GLY A 42 3.61 -3.16 -1.87
C GLY A 42 3.59 -3.57 -0.39
N TYR A 43 3.03 -2.68 0.43
CA TYR A 43 3.01 -2.85 1.89
C TYR A 43 1.59 -2.98 2.45
N VAL A 44 1.29 -4.11 3.08
CA VAL A 44 0.06 -4.28 3.87
C VAL A 44 0.36 -3.89 5.31
N ALA A 45 -0.28 -2.82 5.80
CA ALA A 45 -0.07 -2.34 7.17
C ALA A 45 -0.69 -3.27 8.21
N GLN A 46 -0.17 -3.22 9.44
CA GLN A 46 -0.71 -3.95 10.59
C GLN A 46 -1.87 -3.20 11.25
N LYS A 47 -1.94 -1.88 11.07
CA LYS A 47 -3.01 -1.05 11.61
C LYS A 47 -4.15 -0.87 10.62
N ALA A 48 -5.36 -0.71 11.16
CA ALA A 48 -6.57 -0.44 10.39
C ALA A 48 -6.73 1.04 10.05
N CYS A 49 -7.57 1.32 9.04
CA CYS A 49 -8.02 2.65 8.63
C CYS A 49 -6.84 3.62 8.41
N GLY A 50 -7.02 4.90 8.74
CA GLY A 50 -5.99 5.93 8.58
C GLY A 50 -4.69 5.65 9.36
N ALA A 51 -4.75 4.88 10.45
CA ALA A 51 -3.54 4.49 11.18
C ALA A 51 -2.65 3.54 10.35
N GLY A 52 -3.25 2.66 9.53
CA GLY A 52 -2.53 1.83 8.57
C GLY A 52 -1.91 2.63 7.43
N VAL A 53 -2.62 3.66 6.94
CA VAL A 53 -2.09 4.56 5.90
C VAL A 53 -0.86 5.32 6.41
N HIS A 54 -0.91 5.85 7.63
CA HIS A 54 0.23 6.53 8.25
C HIS A 54 1.42 5.58 8.45
N GLU A 55 1.19 4.35 8.89
CA GLU A 55 2.23 3.33 9.01
C GLU A 55 2.90 3.03 7.65
N ALA A 56 2.11 2.86 6.59
CA ALA A 56 2.63 2.63 5.24
C ALA A 56 3.46 3.81 4.71
N LEU A 57 3.01 5.05 4.97
CA LEU A 57 3.79 6.25 4.63
C LEU A 57 5.17 6.25 5.30
N LEU A 58 5.23 5.89 6.59
CA LEU A 58 6.50 5.80 7.32
C LEU A 58 7.38 4.66 6.79
N HIS A 59 6.80 3.51 6.41
CA HIS A 59 7.52 2.40 5.80
C HIS A 59 8.30 2.86 4.56
N PHE A 60 7.61 3.53 3.63
CA PHE A 60 8.23 3.99 2.38
C PHE A 60 9.14 5.21 2.57
N ALA A 61 8.75 6.18 3.40
CA ALA A 61 9.58 7.36 3.68
C ALA A 61 10.91 6.99 4.37
N SER A 62 10.93 5.93 5.17
CA SER A 62 12.15 5.43 5.82
C SER A 62 13.01 4.58 4.88
N SER A 63 12.41 3.86 3.92
CA SER A 63 13.14 3.04 2.95
C SER A 63 13.79 3.83 1.82
N GLU A 64 13.28 5.03 1.50
CA GLU A 64 13.85 5.92 0.47
C GLU A 64 15.23 6.51 0.85
N SER A 65 15.76 6.26 2.06
CA SER A 65 17.17 6.55 2.39
C SER A 65 18.17 5.54 1.82
N PHE A 66 17.74 4.49 1.10
CA PHE A 66 18.65 3.50 0.50
C PHE A 66 18.33 3.15 -0.97
N ARG A 67 18.04 4.17 -1.79
CA ARG A 67 18.10 4.04 -3.25
C ARG A 67 18.81 5.27 -3.85
N GLY A 68 20.13 5.33 -3.62
CA GLY A 68 21.07 6.11 -4.43
C GLY A 68 21.60 5.29 -5.59
#